data_AF-A0A839R2S3-F1
#
_entry.id   AF-A0A839R2S3-F1
#
_cell.length_a   1.000
_cell.length_b   1.000
_cell.length_c   1.000
_cell.angle_alpha   90.00
_cell.angle_beta   90.00
_cell.angle_gamma   90.00
#
_symmetry.space_group_name_H-M   'P 1'
#
loop_
_entity.id
_entity.type
_entity.pdbx_description
1 polymer ?
#
loop_
_entity_poly.entity_id
_entity_poly.type
_entity_poly.pdbx_seq_one_letter_code
_entity_poly.pdbx_strand_id
1 'polypeptide(L)'
;MNTPARPPRFIYVDDSGAEHTGFATYSWVTVAFDHWRQALSDVLSWRAHLTSTYGIPKNYELHATQFANGRGNPSLDDTWNRRKANRSAVLDETFDRFATWDWMAVGTIYSNSTSHRESFKKKRHRVYSHLIHHLDEQLRNADEWGTLVMDGDGSDTSYISAHRELPLETRSLLEDPSFQSSSRSQWVQIADLVAYAAYQDVARIPEKQFAWPWYPKLASLSATTISV
;
A
#
# COMPACT_ATOMS: atom_id res chain seq x y z
N MET A 1 15.59 -33.90 -8.48
CA MET A 1 14.66 -33.11 -9.31
C MET A 1 14.80 -31.68 -8.85
N ASN A 2 15.23 -30.75 -9.71
CA ASN A 2 15.26 -29.33 -9.34
C ASN A 2 13.81 -28.84 -9.28
N THR A 3 13.34 -28.48 -8.09
CA THR A 3 12.13 -27.66 -7.96
C THR A 3 12.39 -26.38 -8.75
N PRO A 4 11.49 -25.96 -9.67
CA PRO A 4 11.66 -24.69 -10.35
C PRO A 4 11.74 -23.59 -9.29
N ALA A 5 12.79 -22.76 -9.37
CA ALA A 5 12.93 -21.59 -8.51
C ALA A 5 11.67 -20.74 -8.64
N ARG A 6 11.08 -20.36 -7.50
CA ARG A 6 9.90 -19.51 -7.50
C ARG A 6 10.28 -18.10 -7.98
N PRO A 7 9.41 -17.44 -8.76
CA PRO A 7 9.71 -16.14 -9.31
C PRO A 7 9.90 -15.10 -8.20
N PRO A 8 10.82 -14.13 -8.37
CA PRO A 8 10.96 -13.03 -7.43
C PRO A 8 9.68 -12.20 -7.29
N ARG A 9 9.61 -11.38 -6.25
CA ARG A 9 8.49 -10.49 -5.94
C ARG A 9 8.87 -9.02 -6.07
N PHE A 10 8.01 -8.23 -6.69
CA PHE A 10 7.95 -6.79 -6.43
C PHE A 10 7.05 -6.54 -5.22
N ILE A 11 7.51 -5.74 -4.28
CA ILE A 11 6.77 -5.36 -3.07
C ILE A 11 6.65 -3.84 -3.07
N TYR A 12 5.42 -3.33 -3.14
CA TYR A 12 5.13 -1.90 -3.07
C TYR A 12 4.59 -1.58 -1.69
N VAL A 13 5.22 -0.64 -1.00
CA VAL A 13 4.87 -0.27 0.38
C VAL A 13 4.49 1.19 0.44
N ASP A 14 3.46 1.49 1.24
CA ASP A 14 3.21 2.85 1.68
C ASP A 14 2.74 2.87 3.14
N ASP A 15 2.81 4.05 3.75
CA ASP A 15 2.47 4.27 5.14
C ASP A 15 1.23 5.13 5.34
N SER A 16 0.60 4.94 6.48
CA SER A 16 -0.52 5.77 6.91
C SER A 16 -0.56 5.82 8.44
N GLY A 17 -1.55 6.51 8.97
CA GLY A 17 -1.69 6.75 10.41
C GLY A 17 -1.47 8.21 10.79
N ALA A 18 -1.66 8.49 12.07
CA ALA A 18 -1.52 9.83 12.59
C ALA A 18 -1.23 9.82 14.09
N GLU A 19 -0.36 10.72 14.54
CA GLU A 19 0.04 10.85 15.95
C GLU A 19 -1.16 11.01 16.90
N HIS A 20 -2.15 11.83 16.53
CA HIS A 20 -3.34 12.07 17.35
C HIS A 20 -4.24 10.84 17.54
N THR A 21 -4.17 9.86 16.63
CA THR A 21 -4.89 8.58 16.78
C THR A 21 -4.03 7.52 17.47
N GLY A 22 -2.72 7.76 17.59
CA GLY A 22 -1.76 6.78 18.08
C GLY A 22 -1.35 5.72 17.05
N PHE A 23 -2.01 5.65 15.89
CA PHE A 23 -1.75 4.63 14.87
C PHE A 23 -0.59 5.01 13.95
N ALA A 24 0.34 4.08 13.75
CA ALA A 24 1.27 4.05 12.63
C ALA A 24 1.05 2.73 11.88
N THR A 25 0.81 2.80 10.56
CA THR A 25 0.50 1.65 9.73
C THR A 25 1.43 1.63 8.52
N TYR A 26 1.92 0.46 8.13
CA TYR A 26 2.52 0.23 6.83
C TYR A 26 1.79 -0.90 6.13
N SER A 27 1.44 -0.69 4.87
CA SER A 27 0.77 -1.71 4.06
C SER A 27 1.57 -1.99 2.81
N TRP A 28 1.41 -3.21 2.30
CA TRP A 28 2.13 -3.65 1.13
C TRP A 28 1.23 -4.34 0.12
N VAL A 29 1.68 -4.30 -1.13
CA VAL A 29 1.11 -5.01 -2.27
C VAL A 29 2.25 -5.78 -2.93
N THR A 30 2.07 -7.08 -3.18
CA THR A 30 3.08 -7.90 -3.86
C THR A 30 2.62 -8.32 -5.24
N VAL A 31 3.57 -8.40 -6.16
CA VAL A 31 3.40 -8.90 -7.53
C VAL A 31 4.53 -9.88 -7.84
N ALA A 32 4.18 -11.11 -8.21
CA ALA A 32 5.17 -12.05 -8.72
C ALA A 32 5.67 -11.64 -10.12
N PHE A 33 6.95 -11.85 -10.39
CA PHE A 33 7.57 -11.46 -11.66
C PHE A 33 6.90 -12.10 -12.88
N ASP A 34 6.44 -13.35 -12.77
CA ASP A 34 5.74 -14.06 -13.83
C ASP A 34 4.33 -13.51 -14.11
N HIS A 35 3.69 -12.89 -13.11
CA HIS A 35 2.40 -12.23 -13.25
C HIS A 35 2.51 -10.78 -13.74
N TRP A 36 3.71 -10.23 -13.90
CA TRP A 36 3.93 -8.80 -14.20
C TRP A 36 3.11 -8.28 -15.39
N ARG A 37 3.03 -9.04 -16.48
CA ARG A 37 2.30 -8.61 -17.68
C ARG A 37 0.80 -8.50 -17.42
N GLN A 38 0.23 -9.49 -16.74
CA GLN A 38 -1.18 -9.48 -16.36
C GLN A 38 -1.46 -8.33 -15.40
N ALA A 39 -0.64 -8.23 -14.35
CA ALA A 39 -0.77 -7.21 -13.32
C ALA A 39 -0.72 -5.79 -13.91
N LEU A 40 0.25 -5.51 -14.79
CA LEU A 40 0.32 -4.25 -15.50
C LEU A 40 -0.89 -4.00 -16.40
N SER A 41 -1.38 -5.02 -17.10
CA SER A 41 -2.57 -4.92 -17.95
C SER A 41 -3.82 -4.55 -17.13
N ASP A 42 -4.00 -5.17 -15.97
CA ASP A 42 -5.13 -4.92 -15.07
C ASP A 42 -5.09 -3.50 -14.49
N VAL A 43 -3.92 -3.04 -14.06
CA VAL A 43 -3.72 -1.67 -13.56
C VAL A 43 -4.02 -0.64 -14.66
N LEU A 44 -3.49 -0.84 -15.87
CA LEU A 44 -3.75 0.08 -16.99
C LEU A 44 -5.23 0.08 -17.40
N SER A 45 -5.89 -1.08 -17.33
CA SER A 45 -7.32 -1.22 -17.60
C SER A 45 -8.18 -0.55 -16.53
N TRP A 46 -7.78 -0.62 -15.25
CA TRP A 46 -8.39 0.14 -14.17
C TRP A 46 -8.27 1.64 -14.40
N ARG A 47 -7.08 2.14 -14.77
CA ARG A 47 -6.89 3.56 -15.07
C ARG A 47 -7.68 4.03 -16.28
N ALA A 48 -7.77 3.22 -17.34
CA ALA A 48 -8.61 3.51 -18.49
C ALA A 48 -10.10 3.56 -18.14
N HIS A 49 -10.54 2.67 -17.25
CA HIS A 49 -11.91 2.67 -16.73
C HIS A 49 -12.22 3.95 -15.95
N LEU A 50 -11.32 4.40 -15.07
CA LEU A 50 -11.53 5.66 -14.34
C LEU A 50 -11.65 6.87 -15.26
N THR A 51 -10.87 6.90 -16.35
CA THR A 51 -10.96 7.97 -17.35
C THR A 51 -12.27 7.93 -18.11
N SER A 52 -12.67 6.76 -18.62
CA SER A 52 -13.87 6.63 -19.46
C SER A 52 -15.17 6.79 -18.68
N THR A 53 -15.22 6.30 -17.44
CA THR A 53 -16.43 6.30 -16.60
C THR A 53 -16.58 7.60 -15.80
N TYR A 54 -15.47 8.10 -15.24
CA TYR A 54 -15.51 9.22 -14.29
C TYR A 54 -14.82 10.48 -14.81
N GLY A 55 -14.25 10.44 -16.02
CA GLY A 55 -13.48 11.56 -16.55
C GLY A 55 -12.18 11.81 -15.78
N ILE A 56 -11.67 10.84 -14.99
CA ILE A 56 -10.44 11.00 -14.20
C ILE A 56 -9.23 10.69 -15.08
N PRO A 57 -8.37 11.67 -15.42
CA PRO A 57 -7.25 11.45 -16.34
C PRO A 57 -6.25 10.42 -15.82
N LYS A 58 -5.67 9.63 -16.74
CA LYS A 58 -4.65 8.60 -16.38
C LYS A 58 -3.43 9.17 -15.66
N ASN A 59 -3.07 10.42 -15.94
CA ASN A 59 -1.97 11.14 -15.30
C ASN A 59 -2.37 11.89 -14.02
N TYR A 60 -3.65 11.87 -13.63
CA TYR A 60 -4.07 12.43 -12.35
C TYR A 60 -3.65 11.48 -11.22
N GLU A 61 -2.88 12.01 -10.27
CA GLU A 61 -2.43 11.26 -9.10
C GLU A 61 -3.58 10.91 -8.16
N LEU A 62 -3.78 9.63 -7.88
CA LEU A 62 -4.74 9.15 -6.89
C LEU A 62 -4.11 9.05 -5.49
N HIS A 63 -3.73 10.19 -4.93
CA HIS A 63 -3.30 10.23 -3.54
C HIS A 63 -4.52 10.04 -2.62
N ALA A 64 -4.58 8.92 -1.90
CA ALA A 64 -5.72 8.42 -1.14
C ALA A 64 -6.28 9.47 -0.18
N THR A 65 -5.43 10.12 0.60
CA THR A 65 -5.86 11.15 1.56
C THR A 65 -6.47 12.37 0.87
N GLN A 66 -5.92 12.80 -0.27
CA GLN A 66 -6.47 13.94 -1.02
C GLN A 66 -7.79 13.55 -1.68
N PHE A 67 -7.79 12.40 -2.36
CA PHE A 67 -8.92 11.89 -3.12
C PHE A 67 -10.12 11.55 -2.20
N ALA A 68 -9.94 10.68 -1.20
CA ALA A 68 -11.02 10.27 -0.30
C ALA A 68 -11.64 11.46 0.47
N ASN A 69 -10.86 12.50 0.76
CA ASN A 69 -11.34 13.66 1.50
C ASN A 69 -11.96 14.76 0.64
N GLY A 70 -12.07 14.58 -0.67
CA GLY A 70 -12.73 15.56 -1.55
C GLY A 70 -11.83 16.71 -1.99
N ARG A 71 -10.50 16.56 -1.90
CA ARG A 71 -9.54 17.57 -2.35
C ARG A 71 -9.21 17.38 -3.83
N GLY A 72 -8.85 18.48 -4.48
CA GLY A 72 -8.51 18.52 -5.91
C GLY A 72 -9.71 18.33 -6.84
N ASN A 73 -9.43 18.44 -8.15
CA ASN A 73 -10.38 18.30 -9.24
C ASN A 73 -10.00 17.09 -10.11
N PRO A 74 -10.24 15.86 -9.63
CA PRO A 74 -9.81 14.65 -10.31
C PRO A 74 -10.51 14.40 -11.64
N SER A 75 -11.76 14.83 -11.80
CA SER A 75 -12.53 14.64 -13.02
C SER A 75 -12.42 15.86 -13.93
N LEU A 76 -12.51 15.64 -15.25
CA LEU A 76 -12.74 16.70 -16.24
C LEU A 76 -14.16 17.32 -16.14
N ASP A 77 -15.07 16.69 -15.39
CA ASP A 77 -16.40 17.23 -15.09
C ASP A 77 -16.41 17.94 -13.72
N ASP A 78 -16.57 19.27 -13.75
CA ASP A 78 -16.65 20.11 -12.55
C ASP A 78 -17.84 19.77 -11.65
N THR A 79 -18.96 19.32 -12.22
CA THR A 79 -20.15 18.95 -11.44
C THR A 79 -19.90 17.67 -10.65
N TRP A 80 -19.11 16.76 -11.21
CA TRP A 80 -18.62 15.56 -10.53
C TRP A 80 -17.69 15.95 -9.37
N ASN A 81 -16.75 16.86 -9.59
CA ASN A 81 -15.76 17.29 -8.58
C ASN A 81 -16.40 17.91 -7.33
N ARG A 82 -17.56 18.55 -7.46
CA ARG A 82 -18.31 19.17 -6.36
C ARG A 82 -19.00 18.17 -5.43
N ARG A 83 -19.05 16.88 -5.78
CA ARG A 83 -19.72 15.84 -5.00
C ARG A 83 -18.70 14.91 -4.34
N LYS A 84 -18.49 15.05 -3.02
CA LYS A 84 -17.58 14.18 -2.27
C LYS A 84 -17.96 12.70 -2.38
N ALA A 85 -19.26 12.39 -2.36
CA ALA A 85 -19.78 11.03 -2.46
C ALA A 85 -19.30 10.28 -3.72
N ASN A 86 -19.07 11.00 -4.83
CA ASN A 86 -18.57 10.39 -6.05
C ASN A 86 -17.18 9.77 -5.85
N ARG A 87 -16.31 10.41 -5.05
CA ARG A 87 -14.96 9.89 -4.77
C ARG A 87 -15.02 8.65 -3.87
N SER A 88 -15.91 8.64 -2.89
CA SER A 88 -16.17 7.44 -2.08
C SER A 88 -16.67 6.27 -2.93
N ALA A 89 -17.58 6.51 -3.87
CA ALA A 89 -18.05 5.48 -4.79
C ALA A 89 -16.94 4.95 -5.72
N VAL A 90 -16.08 5.82 -6.24
CA VAL A 90 -14.92 5.41 -7.05
C VAL A 90 -13.96 4.54 -6.24
N LEU A 91 -13.68 4.90 -4.99
CA LEU A 91 -12.82 4.08 -4.13
C LEU A 91 -13.48 2.76 -3.79
N ASP A 92 -14.77 2.76 -3.48
CA ASP A 92 -15.50 1.53 -3.19
C ASP A 92 -15.42 0.51 -4.35
N GLU A 93 -15.66 0.96 -5.58
CA GLU A 93 -15.50 0.16 -6.80
C GLU A 93 -14.04 -0.23 -7.06
N THR A 94 -13.09 0.67 -6.76
CA THR A 94 -11.65 0.39 -6.90
C THR A 94 -11.25 -0.79 -6.01
N PHE A 95 -11.73 -0.84 -4.76
CA PHE A 95 -11.46 -1.96 -3.86
C PHE A 95 -12.20 -3.23 -4.27
N ASP A 96 -13.42 -3.14 -4.83
CA ASP A 96 -14.08 -4.31 -5.42
C ASP A 96 -13.25 -4.88 -6.57
N ARG A 97 -12.69 -4.01 -7.43
CA ARG A 97 -11.84 -4.44 -8.53
C ARG A 97 -10.53 -5.04 -8.05
N PHE A 98 -9.88 -4.42 -7.07
CA PHE A 98 -8.66 -4.94 -6.46
C PHE A 98 -8.88 -6.35 -5.91
N ALA A 99 -10.01 -6.60 -5.26
CA ALA A 99 -10.36 -7.92 -4.73
C ALA A 99 -10.49 -9.02 -5.81
N THR A 100 -10.59 -8.67 -7.09
CA THR A 100 -10.62 -9.62 -8.22
C THR A 100 -9.25 -9.93 -8.83
N TRP A 101 -8.18 -9.30 -8.34
CA TRP A 101 -6.84 -9.50 -8.88
C TRP A 101 -6.11 -10.66 -8.19
N ASP A 102 -6.27 -11.86 -8.73
CA ASP A 102 -5.67 -13.10 -8.18
C ASP A 102 -4.14 -13.08 -8.11
N TRP A 103 -3.48 -12.19 -8.88
CA TRP A 103 -2.02 -12.01 -8.83
C TRP A 103 -1.54 -11.13 -7.67
N MET A 104 -2.46 -10.42 -7.01
CA MET A 104 -2.16 -9.46 -5.97
C MET A 104 -2.26 -10.12 -4.61
N ALA A 105 -1.22 -9.97 -3.78
CA ALA A 105 -1.33 -10.22 -2.35
C ALA A 105 -1.12 -8.92 -1.58
N VAL A 106 -1.82 -8.75 -0.47
CA VAL A 106 -1.77 -7.53 0.34
C VAL A 106 -1.57 -7.86 1.81
N GLY A 107 -1.06 -6.90 2.57
CA GLY A 107 -1.03 -6.99 4.02
C GLY A 107 -0.73 -5.65 4.68
N THR A 108 -0.88 -5.61 5.99
CA THR A 108 -0.67 -4.43 6.82
C THR A 108 -0.07 -4.83 8.15
N ILE A 109 0.92 -4.05 8.58
CA ILE A 109 1.43 -4.07 9.95
C ILE A 109 1.19 -2.71 10.59
N TYR A 110 0.79 -2.70 11.86
CA TYR A 110 0.46 -1.48 12.55
C TYR A 110 0.79 -1.52 14.04
N SER A 111 0.94 -0.34 14.63
CA SER A 111 0.94 -0.15 16.07
C SER A 111 -0.08 0.91 16.45
N ASN A 112 -0.79 0.72 17.57
CA ASN A 112 -1.79 1.64 18.10
C ASN A 112 -1.41 2.24 19.47
N SER A 113 -0.16 2.06 19.90
CA SER A 113 0.28 2.50 21.22
C SER A 113 0.16 4.01 21.38
N THR A 114 -0.66 4.48 22.32
CA THR A 114 -0.80 5.91 22.66
C THR A 114 0.26 6.40 23.64
N SER A 115 1.29 5.57 23.94
CA SER A 115 2.34 5.93 24.88
C SER A 115 3.09 7.18 24.43
N HIS A 116 2.92 8.27 25.19
CA HIS A 116 3.65 9.53 25.00
C HIS A 116 5.17 9.43 25.25
N ARG A 117 5.66 8.25 25.66
CA ARG A 117 7.10 8.01 25.89
C ARG A 117 7.88 7.81 24.59
N GLU A 118 7.21 7.47 23.49
CA GLU A 118 7.80 7.27 22.17
C GLU A 118 7.30 8.35 21.21
N SER A 119 8.21 9.03 20.51
CA SER A 119 7.81 9.97 19.46
C SER A 119 7.18 9.23 18.29
N PHE A 120 6.23 9.86 17.59
CA PHE A 120 5.56 9.24 16.44
C PHE A 120 6.55 8.78 15.35
N LYS A 121 7.64 9.53 15.14
CA LYS A 121 8.72 9.14 14.23
C LYS A 121 9.38 7.81 14.64
N LYS A 122 9.72 7.64 15.93
CA LYS A 122 10.30 6.38 16.44
C LYS A 122 9.34 5.21 16.27
N LYS A 123 8.06 5.45 16.54
CA LYS A 123 7.00 4.45 16.32
C LYS A 123 6.93 4.01 14.86
N ARG A 124 6.88 4.94 13.90
CA ARG A 124 6.88 4.64 12.46
C ARG A 124 8.10 3.79 12.08
N HIS A 125 9.29 4.18 12.53
CA HIS A 125 10.51 3.39 12.30
C HIS A 125 10.44 1.98 12.90
N ARG A 126 9.93 1.82 14.12
CA ARG A 126 9.72 0.51 14.75
C ARG A 126 8.76 -0.37 13.94
N VAL A 127 7.61 0.16 13.56
CA VAL A 127 6.62 -0.57 12.74
C VAL A 127 7.22 -0.94 11.38
N TYR A 128 7.96 -0.04 10.74
CA TYR A 128 8.68 -0.35 9.50
C TYR A 128 9.72 -1.45 9.69
N SER A 129 10.48 -1.44 10.79
CA SER A 129 11.48 -2.49 11.06
C SER A 129 10.79 -3.85 11.21
N HIS A 130 9.66 -3.92 11.91
CA HIS A 130 8.84 -5.13 11.97
C HIS A 130 8.31 -5.56 10.59
N LEU A 131 7.90 -4.61 9.72
CA LEU A 131 7.50 -4.91 8.35
C LEU A 131 8.64 -5.62 7.60
N ILE A 132 9.84 -5.05 7.64
CA ILE A 132 10.99 -5.56 6.89
C ILE A 132 11.38 -6.96 7.34
N HIS A 133 11.43 -7.21 8.66
CA HIS A 133 11.63 -8.57 9.17
C HIS A 133 10.52 -9.54 8.76
N HIS A 134 9.27 -9.10 8.78
CA HIS A 134 8.14 -9.93 8.40
C HIS A 134 8.19 -10.32 6.92
N LEU A 135 8.43 -9.36 6.02
CA LEU A 135 8.54 -9.61 4.58
C LEU A 135 9.74 -10.50 4.24
N ASP A 136 10.89 -10.26 4.88
CA ASP A 136 12.09 -11.08 4.69
C ASP A 136 11.85 -12.53 5.13
N GLU A 137 11.21 -12.72 6.30
CA GLU A 137 10.82 -14.05 6.77
C GLU A 137 9.80 -14.73 5.85
N GLN A 138 8.80 -14.00 5.34
CA GLN A 138 7.84 -14.55 4.39
C GLN A 138 8.53 -15.03 3.11
N LEU A 139 9.40 -14.21 2.52
CA LEU A 139 10.16 -14.56 1.32
C LEU A 139 11.06 -15.78 1.58
N ARG A 140 11.79 -15.80 2.69
CA ARG A 140 12.64 -16.92 3.09
C ARG A 140 11.86 -18.22 3.28
N ASN A 141 10.73 -18.17 3.98
CA ASN A 141 9.88 -19.34 4.20
C ASN A 141 9.26 -19.84 2.89
N ALA A 142 9.07 -18.96 1.91
CA ALA A 142 8.58 -19.31 0.59
C ALA A 142 9.69 -19.77 -0.38
N ASP A 143 10.97 -19.69 0.00
CA ASP A 143 12.15 -19.86 -0.87
C ASP A 143 12.10 -18.90 -2.08
N GLU A 144 11.79 -17.63 -1.80
CA GLU A 144 11.62 -16.55 -2.78
C GLU A 144 12.56 -15.37 -2.48
N TRP A 145 12.75 -14.52 -3.49
CA TRP A 145 13.48 -13.27 -3.40
C TRP A 145 12.55 -12.10 -3.67
N GLY A 146 12.78 -10.95 -3.05
CA GLY A 146 11.93 -9.78 -3.24
C GLY A 146 12.72 -8.48 -3.34
N THR A 147 12.14 -7.48 -4.00
CA THR A 147 12.63 -6.10 -3.93
C THR A 147 11.50 -5.19 -3.49
N LEU A 148 11.84 -4.13 -2.76
CA LEU A 148 10.87 -3.19 -2.18
C LEU A 148 10.94 -1.84 -2.86
N VAL A 149 9.76 -1.32 -3.24
CA VAL A 149 9.55 0.03 -3.74
C VAL A 149 8.61 0.75 -2.79
N MET A 150 8.90 2.01 -2.45
CA MET A 150 8.01 2.82 -1.61
C MET A 150 8.03 4.29 -2.00
N ASP A 151 7.03 5.05 -1.52
CA ASP A 151 7.03 6.50 -1.67
C ASP A 151 8.15 7.15 -0.84
N GLY A 152 8.64 8.29 -1.32
CA GLY A 152 9.67 9.08 -0.67
C GLY A 152 10.80 9.51 -1.59
N ASP A 153 11.81 10.15 -1.00
CA ASP A 153 12.99 10.71 -1.67
C ASP A 153 14.31 10.18 -1.10
N GLY A 154 14.25 9.21 -0.17
CA GLY A 154 15.42 8.62 0.49
C GLY A 154 16.06 9.50 1.56
N SER A 155 15.47 10.63 1.93
CA SER A 155 15.99 11.50 2.99
C SER A 155 15.87 10.89 4.39
N ASP A 156 14.87 10.02 4.62
CA ASP A 156 14.74 9.28 5.87
C ASP A 156 15.59 8.01 5.85
N THR A 157 16.78 8.12 6.44
CA THR A 157 17.75 7.01 6.52
C THR A 157 17.26 5.83 7.35
N SER A 158 16.20 6.00 8.15
CA SER A 158 15.68 4.93 9.00
C SER A 158 15.12 3.74 8.21
N TYR A 159 14.68 3.97 6.97
CA TYR A 159 14.27 2.92 6.05
C TYR A 159 15.46 2.08 5.58
N ILE A 160 16.56 2.74 5.21
CA ILE A 160 17.82 2.07 4.84
C ILE A 160 18.37 1.27 6.01
N SER A 161 18.37 1.84 7.22
CA SER A 161 18.85 1.15 8.43
C SER A 161 18.11 -0.17 8.67
N ALA A 162 16.77 -0.18 8.57
CA ALA A 162 15.98 -1.39 8.80
C ALA A 162 16.31 -2.53 7.82
N HIS A 163 16.62 -2.21 6.56
CA HIS A 163 17.04 -3.22 5.57
C HIS A 163 18.44 -3.77 5.86
N ARG A 164 19.35 -2.90 6.32
CA ARG A 164 20.74 -3.28 6.63
C ARG A 164 20.89 -4.04 7.94
N GLU A 165 19.87 -4.03 8.80
CA GLU A 165 19.79 -4.84 10.02
C GLU A 165 19.39 -6.30 9.75
N LEU A 166 18.93 -6.63 8.53
CA LEU A 166 18.62 -8.01 8.15
C LEU A 166 19.88 -8.90 8.13
N PRO A 167 19.82 -10.16 8.62
CA PRO A 167 20.97 -11.05 8.64
C PRO A 167 21.44 -11.43 7.23
N LEU A 168 22.71 -11.12 6.90
CA LEU A 168 23.26 -11.34 5.55
C LEU A 168 23.15 -12.78 5.05
N GLU A 169 23.28 -13.78 5.94
CA GLU A 169 23.28 -15.19 5.56
C GLU A 169 21.90 -15.72 5.14
N THR A 170 20.83 -15.08 5.61
CA THR A 170 19.45 -15.57 5.43
C THR A 170 18.53 -14.56 4.76
N ARG A 171 19.05 -13.39 4.40
CA ARG A 171 18.27 -12.29 3.81
C ARG A 171 17.73 -12.71 2.45
N SER A 172 16.42 -12.57 2.27
CA SER A 172 15.68 -12.81 1.03
C SER A 172 15.12 -11.52 0.41
N LEU A 173 15.02 -10.44 1.18
CA LEU A 173 14.70 -9.11 0.68
C LEU A 173 15.95 -8.42 0.15
N LEU A 174 16.00 -8.16 -1.16
CA LEU A 174 17.16 -7.63 -1.86
C LEU A 174 17.24 -6.11 -1.76
N GLU A 175 18.46 -5.62 -1.50
CA GLU A 175 18.85 -4.20 -1.48
C GLU A 175 18.07 -3.31 -0.51
N ASP A 176 18.54 -2.07 -0.37
CA ASP A 176 17.80 -0.98 0.27
C ASP A 176 16.52 -0.65 -0.54
N PRO A 177 15.50 0.01 0.05
CA PRO A 177 14.26 0.29 -0.66
C PRO A 177 14.48 1.26 -1.83
N SER A 178 13.83 0.97 -2.96
CA SER A 178 13.78 1.88 -4.10
C SER A 178 12.70 2.94 -3.88
N PHE A 179 13.11 4.20 -3.83
CA PHE A 179 12.18 5.32 -3.66
C PHE A 179 11.60 5.80 -4.99
N GLN A 180 10.28 5.94 -5.06
CA GLN A 180 9.58 6.49 -6.22
C GLN A 180 8.47 7.43 -5.79
N SER A 181 8.40 8.61 -6.40
CA SER A 181 7.27 9.52 -6.18
C SER A 181 5.96 8.88 -6.63
N SER A 182 4.98 8.86 -5.74
CA SER A 182 3.59 8.48 -5.97
C SER A 182 2.99 9.13 -7.23
N SER A 183 3.29 10.41 -7.50
CA SER A 183 2.84 11.13 -8.71
C SER A 183 3.22 10.47 -10.04
N ARG A 184 4.24 9.60 -10.05
CA ARG A 184 4.77 8.92 -11.26
C ARG A 184 4.59 7.40 -11.25
N SER A 185 4.15 6.82 -10.14
CA SER A 185 4.07 5.36 -9.99
C SER A 185 2.66 4.92 -9.61
N GLN A 186 1.98 4.25 -10.55
CA GLN A 186 0.64 3.67 -10.31
C GLN A 186 0.69 2.60 -9.21
N TRP A 187 1.80 1.89 -9.08
CA TRP A 187 1.99 0.87 -8.05
C TRP A 187 2.11 1.46 -6.65
N VAL A 188 2.87 2.56 -6.52
CA VAL A 188 2.93 3.30 -5.25
C VAL A 188 1.57 3.90 -4.91
N GLN A 189 0.80 4.40 -5.90
CA GLN A 189 -0.58 4.85 -5.65
C GLN A 189 -1.51 3.72 -5.18
N ILE A 190 -1.37 2.50 -5.72
CA ILE A 190 -2.13 1.34 -5.22
C ILE A 190 -1.73 1.04 -3.77
N ALA A 191 -0.44 1.08 -3.44
CA ALA A 191 0.04 0.91 -2.07
C ALA A 191 -0.51 2.01 -1.12
N ASP A 192 -0.54 3.29 -1.53
CA ASP A 192 -1.16 4.41 -0.78
C ASP A 192 -2.65 4.15 -0.52
N LEU A 193 -3.39 3.74 -1.56
CA LEU A 193 -4.82 3.40 -1.40
C LEU A 193 -5.01 2.27 -0.37
N VAL A 194 -4.24 1.19 -0.47
CA VAL A 194 -4.30 0.06 0.46
C VAL A 194 -3.91 0.51 1.87
N ALA A 195 -2.84 1.29 2.03
CA ALA A 195 -2.40 1.82 3.32
C ALA A 195 -3.44 2.73 3.98
N TYR A 196 -4.05 3.61 3.20
CA TYR A 196 -5.14 4.46 3.67
C TYR A 196 -6.34 3.63 4.13
N ALA A 197 -6.79 2.67 3.32
CA ALA A 197 -7.92 1.82 3.66
C ALA A 197 -7.66 0.97 4.90
N ALA A 198 -6.46 0.39 5.02
CA ALA A 198 -6.07 -0.38 6.19
C ALA A 198 -6.10 0.48 7.47
N TYR A 199 -5.55 1.69 7.40
CA TYR A 199 -5.61 2.63 8.50
C TYR A 199 -7.04 3.00 8.89
N GLN A 200 -7.93 3.27 7.92
CA GLN A 200 -9.33 3.58 8.22
C GLN A 200 -10.04 2.40 8.90
N ASP A 201 -9.75 1.18 8.48
CA ASP A 201 -10.34 -0.02 9.09
C ASP A 201 -9.84 -0.26 10.51
N VAL A 202 -8.52 -0.17 10.76
CA VAL A 202 -7.98 -0.43 12.12
C VAL A 202 -8.24 0.71 13.10
N ALA A 203 -8.24 1.97 12.63
CA ALA A 203 -8.42 3.12 13.50
C ALA A 203 -9.89 3.43 13.80
N ARG A 204 -10.82 2.99 12.94
CA ARG A 204 -12.27 3.20 13.08
C ARG A 204 -12.66 4.63 13.47
N ILE A 205 -12.06 5.61 12.81
CA ILE A 205 -12.37 7.04 13.04
C ILE A 205 -13.81 7.31 12.58
N PRO A 206 -14.72 7.80 13.44
CA PRO A 206 -16.15 7.96 13.11
C PRO A 206 -16.43 8.78 11.86
N GLU A 207 -15.69 9.87 11.65
CA GLU A 207 -15.82 10.75 10.48
C GLU A 207 -15.41 10.06 9.16
N LYS A 208 -14.80 8.88 9.25
CA LYS A 208 -14.29 8.07 8.15
C LYS A 208 -15.02 6.74 8.01
N GLN A 209 -16.19 6.59 8.62
CA GLN A 209 -16.98 5.35 8.58
C GLN A 209 -17.23 4.83 7.16
N PHE A 210 -17.38 5.72 6.18
CA PHE A 210 -17.57 5.36 4.77
C PHE A 210 -16.39 4.58 4.16
N ALA A 211 -15.19 4.65 4.76
CA ALA A 211 -13.97 4.03 4.27
C ALA A 211 -13.62 2.71 4.97
N TRP A 212 -14.25 2.40 6.12
CA TRP A 212 -13.99 1.17 6.87
C TRP A 212 -14.21 -0.13 6.07
N PRO A 213 -15.19 -0.21 5.14
CA PRO A 213 -15.40 -1.44 4.37
C PRO A 213 -14.31 -1.75 3.34
N TRP A 214 -13.45 -0.79 2.98
CA TRP A 214 -12.56 -0.92 1.82
C TRP A 214 -11.46 -1.96 2.01
N TYR A 215 -10.76 -1.96 3.14
CA TYR A 215 -9.70 -2.94 3.40
C TYR A 215 -10.25 -4.36 3.60
N PRO A 216 -11.36 -4.58 4.34
CA PRO A 216 -12.01 -5.88 4.43
C PRO A 216 -12.37 -6.54 3.09
N LYS A 217 -12.63 -5.76 2.02
CA LYS A 217 -12.87 -6.31 0.67
C LYS A 217 -11.68 -7.11 0.14
N LEU A 218 -10.46 -6.83 0.61
CA LEU A 218 -9.23 -7.49 0.16
C LEU A 218 -8.92 -8.79 0.91
N ALA A 219 -9.81 -9.26 1.81
CA ALA A 219 -9.58 -10.45 2.63
C ALA A 219 -9.26 -11.72 1.82
N SER A 220 -9.78 -11.83 0.59
CA SER A 220 -9.50 -12.95 -0.32
C SER A 220 -8.04 -12.98 -0.83
N LEU A 221 -7.33 -11.85 -0.80
CA LEU A 221 -5.98 -11.68 -1.32
C LEU A 221 -4.89 -11.99 -0.29
N SER A 222 -5.21 -12.84 0.69
CA SER A 222 -4.36 -13.10 1.87
C SER A 222 -4.08 -11.84 2.71
N ALA A 223 -5.01 -10.89 2.77
CA ALA A 223 -4.88 -9.68 3.57
C ALA A 223 -4.55 -10.04 5.03
N THR A 224 -3.31 -9.78 5.41
CA THR A 224 -2.81 -10.11 6.75
C THR A 224 -2.68 -8.82 7.55
N THR A 225 -3.30 -8.76 8.73
CA THR A 225 -3.22 -7.60 9.62
C THR A 225 -2.45 -7.98 10.88
N ILE A 226 -1.32 -7.31 11.11
CA ILE A 226 -0.37 -7.64 12.19
C ILE A 226 -0.23 -6.45 13.12
N SER A 227 -0.46 -6.65 14.42
CA SER A 227 -0.26 -5.64 15.45
C SER A 227 1.10 -5.81 16.14
N VAL A 228 1.85 -4.72 16.31
CA VAL A 228 3.19 -4.67 16.95
C VAL A 228 3.37 -3.53 17.95
#